data_AF-A0A8D0G738-F1
#
_entry.id   AF-A0A8D0G738-F1
#
_cell.length_a   1.000
_cell.length_b   1.000
_cell.length_c   1.000
_cell.angle_alpha   90.00
_cell.angle_beta   90.00
_cell.angle_gamma   90.00
#
_symmetry.space_group_name_H-M   'P 1'
#
loop_
_entity.id
_entity.type
_entity.pdbx_description
1 polymer ?
#
loop_
_entity_poly.entity_id
_entity_poly.type
_entity_poly.pdbx_seq_one_letter_code
_entity_poly.pdbx_strand_id
1 'polypeptide(L)'
;MELAHSLQLNEEAYNQLAEFQKAEFIFEWLRFLEKLLPVTNRADIREKQKKLVEQLTSLLNSSPGPPTRRLIAKNLAIIYSNGDTFSVYQTIDKCNELIRSKDDSPSYLPTKL
;
A
#
# COMPACT_ATOMS: atom_id res chain seq x y z
N MET A 1 -15.58 7.11 5.48
CA MET A 1 -16.66 6.89 4.47
C MET A 1 -16.99 5.40 4.36
N GLU A 2 -18.26 4.98 4.28
CA GLU A 2 -18.61 3.54 4.17
C GLU A 2 -17.96 2.84 2.97
N LEU A 3 -17.70 3.59 1.88
CA LEU A 3 -17.06 3.09 0.65
C LEU A 3 -15.59 2.69 0.83
N ALA A 4 -14.95 3.07 1.93
CA ALA A 4 -13.59 2.65 2.28
C ALA A 4 -13.56 1.33 3.09
N HIS A 5 -14.72 0.77 3.45
CA HIS A 5 -14.85 -0.43 4.28
C HIS A 5 -15.02 -1.71 3.44
N SER A 6 -14.15 -1.90 2.46
CA SER A 6 -14.11 -3.08 1.62
C SER A 6 -12.72 -3.73 1.61
N LEU A 7 -12.69 -5.05 1.38
CA LEU A 7 -11.43 -5.80 1.31
C LEU A 7 -10.53 -5.33 0.16
N GLN A 8 -11.08 -4.74 -0.89
CA GLN A 8 -10.33 -4.11 -1.99
C GLN A 8 -10.58 -2.60 -2.00
N LEU A 9 -9.63 -1.82 -2.50
CA LEU A 9 -9.83 -0.38 -2.68
C LEU A 9 -10.92 -0.16 -3.73
N ASN A 10 -11.93 0.64 -3.40
CA ASN A 10 -12.93 1.09 -4.36
C ASN A 10 -12.31 2.15 -5.28
N GLU A 11 -11.76 1.70 -6.42
CA GLU A 11 -11.08 2.54 -7.40
C GLU A 11 -12.05 3.54 -8.07
N GLU A 12 -13.32 3.17 -8.25
CA GLU A 12 -14.34 4.06 -8.80
C GLU A 12 -14.61 5.24 -7.86
N ALA A 13 -14.86 4.95 -6.58
CA ALA A 13 -15.03 5.98 -5.57
C ALA A 13 -13.77 6.83 -5.44
N TYR A 14 -12.60 6.21 -5.38
CA TYR A 14 -11.31 6.91 -5.28
C TYR A 14 -11.07 7.89 -6.44
N ASN A 15 -11.42 7.50 -7.67
CA ASN A 15 -11.22 8.34 -8.86
C ASN A 15 -12.19 9.51 -8.94
N GLN A 16 -13.34 9.44 -8.27
CA GLN A 16 -14.33 10.52 -8.19
C GLN A 16 -13.99 11.57 -7.11
N LEU A 17 -13.06 11.26 -6.20
CA LEU A 17 -12.68 12.15 -5.11
C LEU A 17 -11.77 13.30 -5.58
N ALA A 18 -11.90 14.45 -4.90
CA ALA A 18 -10.94 15.53 -5.04
C ALA A 18 -9.57 15.13 -4.45
N GLU A 19 -8.50 15.75 -4.94
CA GLU A 19 -7.13 15.37 -4.59
C GLU A 19 -6.86 15.36 -3.08
N PHE A 20 -7.43 16.32 -2.34
CA PHE A 20 -7.30 16.39 -0.88
C PHE A 20 -8.00 15.24 -0.15
N GLN A 21 -9.10 14.72 -0.70
CA GLN A 21 -9.90 13.65 -0.10
C GLN A 21 -9.29 12.26 -0.36
N LYS A 22 -8.53 12.12 -1.46
CA LYS A 22 -7.88 10.86 -1.83
C LYS A 22 -6.93 10.36 -0.74
N ALA A 23 -6.13 11.26 -0.17
CA ALA A 23 -5.19 10.90 0.89
C ALA A 23 -5.90 10.37 2.15
N GLU A 24 -7.00 11.03 2.54
CA GLU A 24 -7.84 10.60 3.67
C GLU A 24 -8.51 9.25 3.39
N PHE A 25 -9.10 9.09 2.20
CA PHE A 25 -9.75 7.85 1.77
C PHE A 25 -8.81 6.65 1.78
N ILE A 26 -7.58 6.80 1.26
CA ILE A 26 -6.56 5.75 1.31
C ILE A 26 -6.18 5.43 2.74
N PHE A 27 -5.98 6.44 3.58
CA PHE A 27 -5.59 6.22 4.96
C PHE A 27 -6.69 5.47 5.75
N GLU A 28 -7.96 5.86 5.57
CA GLU A 28 -9.11 5.16 6.14
C GLU A 28 -9.18 3.71 5.67
N TRP A 29 -9.07 3.47 4.36
CA TRP A 29 -9.09 2.12 3.79
C TRP A 29 -7.96 1.24 4.34
N LEU A 30 -6.73 1.77 4.41
CA LEU A 30 -5.59 1.03 4.96
C LEU A 30 -5.76 0.70 6.44
N ARG A 31 -6.38 1.60 7.23
CA ARG A 31 -6.72 1.36 8.64
C ARG A 31 -7.82 0.32 8.81
N PHE A 32 -8.79 0.34 7.92
CA PHE A 32 -9.83 -0.68 7.88
C PHE A 32 -9.23 -2.05 7.55
N LEU A 33 -8.35 -2.14 6.54
CA LEU A 33 -7.64 -3.37 6.20
C LEU A 33 -6.79 -3.92 7.35
N GLU A 34 -6.07 -3.07 8.09
CA GLU A 34 -5.26 -3.48 9.25
C GLU A 34 -6.10 -4.24 10.29
N LYS A 35 -7.39 -3.87 10.43
CA LYS A 35 -8.35 -4.52 11.33
C LYS A 35 -9.07 -5.70 10.70
N LEU A 36 -9.38 -5.61 9.40
CA LEU A 36 -10.17 -6.62 8.69
C LEU A 36 -9.35 -7.86 8.31
N LEU A 37 -8.13 -7.68 7.81
CA LEU A 37 -7.31 -8.78 7.30
C LEU A 37 -7.07 -9.90 8.32
N PRO A 38 -6.79 -9.63 9.62
CA PRO A 38 -6.61 -10.69 10.61
C PRO A 38 -7.85 -11.56 10.88
N VAL A 39 -9.05 -11.03 10.65
CA VAL A 39 -10.33 -11.72 10.91
C VAL A 39 -10.99 -12.25 9.64
N THR A 40 -10.41 -11.98 8.47
CA THR A 40 -10.93 -12.44 7.18
C THR A 40 -10.54 -13.89 6.94
N ASN A 41 -11.42 -14.68 6.32
CA ASN A 41 -11.13 -16.05 5.96
C ASN A 41 -9.94 -16.12 4.99
N ARG A 42 -9.04 -17.08 5.20
CA ARG A 42 -7.85 -17.29 4.35
C ARG A 42 -8.20 -17.55 2.90
N ALA A 43 -9.32 -18.22 2.62
CA ALA A 43 -9.79 -18.46 1.26
C ALA A 43 -10.08 -17.13 0.53
N ASP A 44 -10.79 -16.22 1.19
CA ASP A 44 -11.12 -14.90 0.63
C ASP A 44 -9.87 -14.03 0.44
N ILE A 45 -8.92 -14.11 1.38
CA ILE A 45 -7.62 -13.43 1.24
C ILE A 45 -6.89 -13.94 0.01
N ARG A 46 -6.76 -15.27 -0.16
CA ARG A 46 -6.05 -15.86 -1.32
C ARG A 46 -6.72 -15.51 -2.64
N GLU A 47 -8.05 -15.57 -2.71
CA GLU A 47 -8.82 -15.19 -3.89
C GLU A 47 -8.51 -13.75 -4.34
N LYS A 48 -8.48 -12.81 -3.38
CA LYS A 48 -8.32 -11.38 -3.67
C LYS A 48 -6.89 -10.87 -3.56
N GLN A 49 -5.95 -11.72 -3.13
CA GLN A 49 -4.58 -11.34 -2.80
C GLN A 49 -3.86 -10.65 -3.96
N LYS A 50 -3.99 -11.18 -5.18
CA LYS A 50 -3.29 -10.62 -6.34
C LYS A 50 -3.64 -9.14 -6.53
N LYS A 51 -4.94 -8.81 -6.51
CA LYS A 51 -5.44 -7.44 -6.65
C LYS A 51 -5.05 -6.58 -5.45
N LEU A 52 -5.10 -7.13 -4.23
CA LEU A 52 -4.68 -6.42 -3.02
C LEU A 52 -3.21 -6.01 -3.06
N VAL A 53 -2.33 -6.95 -3.41
CA VAL A 53 -0.89 -6.69 -3.53
C VAL A 53 -0.63 -5.65 -4.61
N GLU A 54 -1.32 -5.74 -5.76
CA GLU A 54 -1.22 -4.76 -6.84
C GLU A 54 -1.63 -3.35 -6.38
N GLN A 55 -2.77 -3.21 -5.71
CA GLN A 55 -3.27 -1.93 -5.19
C GLN A 55 -2.28 -1.33 -4.17
N LEU A 56 -1.83 -2.13 -3.20
CA LEU A 56 -0.89 -1.68 -2.18
C LEU A 56 0.48 -1.29 -2.77
N THR A 57 0.96 -2.01 -3.77
CA THR A 57 2.23 -1.71 -4.44
C THR A 57 2.10 -0.45 -5.31
N SER A 58 0.98 -0.27 -6.01
CA SER A 58 0.68 0.97 -6.74
C SER A 58 0.66 2.19 -5.81
N LEU A 59 0.09 2.05 -4.62
CA LEU A 59 0.13 3.10 -3.60
C LEU A 59 1.53 3.37 -3.07
N LEU A 60 2.47 2.42 -3.09
CA LEU A 60 3.87 2.70 -2.73
C LEU A 60 4.58 3.54 -3.81
N ASN A 61 4.25 3.29 -5.09
CA ASN A 61 4.81 4.03 -6.22
C ASN A 61 4.42 5.52 -6.20
N SER A 62 3.28 5.88 -5.61
CA SER A 62 2.88 7.29 -5.44
C SER A 62 3.62 8.03 -4.33
N SER A 63 4.65 7.42 -3.72
CA SER A 63 5.47 8.03 -2.67
C SER A 63 4.69 8.59 -1.47
N PRO A 64 3.83 7.79 -0.83
CA PRO A 64 2.96 8.27 0.23
C PRO A 64 3.79 8.59 1.49
N GLY A 65 3.23 9.39 2.40
CA GLY A 65 3.88 9.80 3.64
C GLY A 65 4.24 8.63 4.59
N PRO A 66 5.12 8.84 5.58
CA PRO A 66 5.58 7.79 6.49
C PRO A 66 4.46 6.98 7.19
N PRO A 67 3.36 7.59 7.69
CA PRO A 67 2.27 6.85 8.32
C PRO A 67 1.58 5.87 7.37
N THR A 68 1.30 6.32 6.14
CA THR A 68 0.67 5.52 5.10
C THR A 68 1.58 4.38 4.64
N ARG A 69 2.88 4.64 4.45
CA ARG A 69 3.87 3.58 4.14
C ARG A 69 3.89 2.48 5.19
N ARG A 70 3.83 2.85 6.48
CA ARG A 70 3.80 1.87 7.57
C ARG A 70 2.56 1.00 7.53
N LEU A 71 1.39 1.58 7.23
CA LEU A 71 0.16 0.80 7.09
C LEU A 71 0.20 -0.15 5.90
N ILE A 72 0.70 0.30 4.75
CA ILE A 72 0.87 -0.55 3.57
C ILE A 72 1.77 -1.75 3.90
N ALA A 73 2.92 -1.51 4.52
CA ALA A 73 3.85 -2.57 4.90
C ALA A 73 3.21 -3.61 5.83
N LYS A 74 2.46 -3.16 6.85
CA LYS A 74 1.73 -4.07 7.75
C LYS A 74 0.69 -4.90 7.02
N ASN A 75 -0.11 -4.28 6.16
CA ASN A 75 -1.15 -4.98 5.42
C ASN A 75 -0.55 -6.01 4.46
N LEU A 76 0.55 -5.68 3.76
CA LEU A 76 1.30 -6.64 2.93
C LEU A 76 1.82 -7.82 3.76
N ALA A 77 2.38 -7.57 4.95
CA ALA A 77 2.86 -8.63 5.83
C ALA A 77 1.73 -9.58 6.26
N ILE A 78 0.55 -9.04 6.62
CA ILE A 78 -0.62 -9.85 7.01
C ILE A 78 -1.15 -10.66 5.82
N ILE A 79 -1.21 -10.05 4.62
CA ILE A 79 -1.63 -10.73 3.38
C ILE A 79 -0.72 -11.92 3.10
N TYR A 80 0.60 -11.73 3.08
CA TYR A 80 1.54 -12.82 2.81
C TYR A 80 1.58 -13.88 3.93
N SER A 81 1.26 -13.51 5.17
CA SER A 81 1.21 -14.47 6.30
C SER A 81 -0.03 -15.38 6.24
N ASN A 82 -1.15 -14.89 5.71
CA ASN A 82 -2.42 -15.63 5.66
C ASN A 82 -2.79 -16.14 4.27
N GLY A 83 -2.14 -15.62 3.24
CA GLY A 83 -2.37 -15.91 1.84
C GLY A 83 -1.36 -16.89 1.24
N ASP A 84 -0.98 -16.62 0.01
CA ASP A 84 0.04 -17.30 -0.77
C ASP A 84 1.38 -16.53 -0.73
N THR A 85 2.52 -17.22 -0.72
CA THR A 85 3.84 -16.58 -0.59
C THR A 85 4.63 -16.50 -1.90
N PHE A 86 4.08 -16.98 -3.02
CA PHE A 86 4.79 -17.10 -4.30
C PHE A 86 5.36 -15.77 -4.80
N SER A 87 4.60 -14.68 -4.63
CA SER A 87 5.00 -13.34 -5.09
C SER A 87 5.71 -12.49 -4.04
N VAL A 88 6.03 -13.02 -2.86
CA VAL A 88 6.60 -12.22 -1.76
C VAL A 88 7.93 -11.57 -2.14
N TYR A 89 8.81 -12.32 -2.79
CA TYR A 89 10.12 -11.83 -3.22
C TYR A 89 10.00 -10.72 -4.28
N GLN A 90 9.07 -10.85 -5.22
CA GLN A 90 8.79 -9.80 -6.22
C GLN A 90 8.35 -8.49 -5.55
N THR A 91 7.53 -8.58 -4.50
CA THR A 91 7.09 -7.39 -3.74
C THR A 91 8.25 -6.78 -2.94
N ILE A 92 9.12 -7.60 -2.35
CA ILE A 92 10.34 -7.14 -1.66
C ILE A 92 11.27 -6.43 -2.64
N ASP A 93 11.49 -6.98 -3.83
CA ASP A 93 12.35 -6.39 -4.85
C ASP A 93 11.83 -5.02 -5.29
N LYS A 94 10.52 -4.87 -5.52
CA LYS A 94 9.90 -3.58 -5.80
C LYS A 94 10.10 -2.57 -4.66
N CYS A 95 9.93 -2.99 -3.41
CA CYS A 95 10.21 -2.13 -2.26
C CYS A 95 11.68 -1.67 -2.23
N ASN A 96 12.62 -2.57 -2.55
CA ASN A 96 14.04 -2.25 -2.59
C ASN A 96 14.39 -1.27 -3.72
N GLU A 97 13.78 -1.43 -4.90
CA GLU A 97 13.92 -0.47 -6.01
C GLU A 97 13.40 0.92 -5.64
N LEU A 98 12.26 1.00 -4.94
CA LEU A 98 11.70 2.26 -4.45
C LEU A 98 12.58 2.96 -3.40
N ILE A 99 13.33 2.19 -2.60
CA ILE A 99 14.29 2.76 -1.63
C ILE A 99 15.52 3.29 -2.38
N ARG A 100 16.11 2.50 -3.28
CA ARG A 100 17.31 2.88 -4.04
C ARG A 100 17.09 4.10 -4.92
N SER A 101 16.00 4.12 -5.69
CA SER A 101 15.66 5.24 -6.58
C SER A 101 15.50 6.59 -5.87
N LYS A 102 15.23 6.62 -4.56
CA LYS A 102 15.15 7.86 -3.77
C LYS A 102 16.50 8.33 -3.24
N ASP A 103 17.48 7.45 -3.17
CA ASP A 103 18.83 7.75 -2.65
C ASP A 103 19.75 8.30 -3.75
N ASP A 104 19.52 7.94 -5.02
CA ASP A 104 20.31 8.39 -6.18
C ASP A 104 20.12 9.88 -6.57
N SER A 105 19.51 10.69 -5.69
CA SER A 105 19.49 12.14 -5.87
C SER A 105 20.91 12.68 -5.64
N PRO A 106 21.58 13.33 -6.62
CA PRO A 106 22.85 13.98 -6.34
C PRO A 106 22.56 15.08 -5.31
N SER A 107 22.94 14.83 -4.06
CA SER A 107 22.86 15.80 -2.97
C SER A 107 23.94 16.87 -3.19
N TYR A 108 23.87 17.57 -4.32
CA TYR A 108 24.74 18.70 -4.62
C TYR A 108 24.10 19.93 -4.00
N LEU A 109 24.18 20.03 -2.67
CA LEU A 109 24.14 21.34 -2.03
C LEU A 109 25.56 21.89 -2.12
N PRO A 110 25.83 22.93 -2.94
CA PRO A 110 27.09 23.61 -2.86
C PRO A 110 27.13 24.34 -1.53
N THR A 111 27.90 23.82 -0.57
CA THR A 111 28.29 24.56 0.62
C THR A 111 29.10 25.76 0.17
N LYS A 112 28.47 26.95 0.11
CA LYS A 112 29.21 28.20 0.00
C LYS A 112 29.82 28.49 1.36
N LEU A 113 31.14 28.36 1.46
CA LEU A 113 31.97 29.00 2.49
C LEU A 113 32.74 30.13 1.83
#